data_AF-A0AAU2VST3-F1
#
_entry.id   AF-A0AAU2VST3-F1
#
_cell.length_a   1.000
_cell.length_b   1.000
_cell.length_c   1.000
_cell.angle_alpha   90.00
_cell.angle_beta   90.00
_cell.angle_gamma   90.00
#
_symmetry.space_group_name_H-M   'P 1'
#
loop_
_entity.id
_entity.type
_entity.pdbx_description
1 polymer ?
#
loop_
_entity_poly.entity_id
_entity_poly.type
_entity_poly.pdbx_seq_one_letter_code
_entity_poly.pdbx_strand_id
1 'polypeptide(L)'
;MNSRLTSVLASVTHWLAVLSGLAFLGTGASHMLDDGAVCVETGFWANARLAPGLPVAKGVDASGSLTRLCQDSPSAGQRAADLGGELPWLLFAAIALLLFSRLLKSVLKEGPFTEPVARQLTVLGWVVAVGTPVAGLVVGWSQSWLVGSMAPVVGSGPEFSGPMVLVLAGLTGVILGKIMREGVRMREDLEGTV
;
A
#
# COMPACT_ATOMS: atom_id res chain seq x y z
N MET A 1 -30.82 -1.76 6.18
CA MET A 1 -29.53 -1.36 5.56
C MET A 1 -29.73 -0.01 4.89
N ASN A 2 -28.90 1.00 5.20
CA ASN A 2 -29.07 2.34 4.66
C ASN A 2 -28.48 2.42 3.23
N SER A 3 -29.28 2.01 2.24
CA SER A 3 -28.86 1.82 0.84
C SER A 3 -28.25 3.08 0.21
N ARG A 4 -28.70 4.28 0.63
CA ARG A 4 -28.12 5.55 0.20
C ARG A 4 -26.65 5.69 0.61
N LEU A 5 -26.32 5.37 1.86
CA LEU A 5 -24.96 5.48 2.37
C LEU A 5 -24.03 4.49 1.67
N THR A 6 -24.46 3.23 1.51
CA THR A 6 -23.69 2.20 0.80
C THR A 6 -23.47 2.57 -0.68
N SER A 7 -24.46 3.18 -1.33
CA SER A 7 -24.33 3.66 -2.72
C SER A 7 -23.35 4.82 -2.85
N VAL A 8 -23.40 5.79 -1.93
CA VAL A 8 -22.44 6.91 -1.91
C VAL A 8 -21.03 6.37 -1.68
N LEU A 9 -20.86 5.48 -0.71
CA LEU A 9 -19.56 4.87 -0.41
C LEU A 9 -19.00 4.08 -1.60
N ALA A 10 -19.85 3.31 -2.30
CA ALA A 10 -19.46 2.56 -3.49
C ALA A 10 -18.99 3.48 -4.65
N SER A 11 -19.63 4.64 -4.79
CA SER A 11 -19.26 5.64 -5.80
C SER A 11 -17.94 6.33 -5.43
N VAL A 12 -17.82 6.82 -4.19
CA VAL A 12 -16.61 7.49 -3.69
C VAL A 12 -15.39 6.57 -3.79
N THR A 13 -15.52 5.32 -3.34
CA THR A 13 -14.43 4.33 -3.42
C THR A 13 -14.05 4.01 -4.86
N HIS A 14 -15.01 4.00 -5.79
CA HIS A 14 -14.70 3.84 -7.21
C HIS A 14 -13.90 5.01 -7.76
N TRP A 15 -14.33 6.24 -7.48
CA TRP A 15 -13.61 7.44 -7.90
C TRP A 15 -12.20 7.49 -7.33
N LEU A 16 -12.03 7.16 -6.05
CA LEU A 16 -10.71 7.05 -5.44
C LEU A 16 -9.86 5.98 -6.13
N ALA A 17 -10.42 4.82 -6.47
CA ALA A 17 -9.68 3.79 -7.21
C ALA A 17 -9.20 4.29 -8.58
N VAL A 18 -10.05 5.01 -9.31
CA VAL A 18 -9.71 5.61 -10.60
C VAL A 18 -8.62 6.68 -10.43
N LEU A 19 -8.75 7.55 -9.43
CA LEU A 19 -7.76 8.57 -9.13
C LEU A 19 -6.41 7.96 -8.75
N SER A 20 -6.38 6.92 -7.92
CA SER A 20 -5.14 6.19 -7.58
C SER A 20 -4.53 5.52 -8.82
N GLY A 21 -5.34 4.95 -9.70
CA GLY A 21 -4.87 4.36 -10.96
C GLY A 21 -4.30 5.41 -11.93
N LEU A 22 -4.95 6.57 -12.03
CA LEU A 22 -4.46 7.70 -12.82
C LEU A 22 -3.17 8.27 -12.23
N ALA A 23 -3.08 8.39 -10.91
CA ALA A 23 -1.86 8.80 -10.22
C ALA A 23 -0.72 7.80 -10.49
N PHE A 24 -0.98 6.49 -10.39
CA PHE A 24 0.01 5.46 -10.74
C PHE A 24 0.55 5.64 -12.17
N LEU A 25 -0.33 5.79 -13.16
CA LEU A 25 0.08 5.99 -14.55
C LEU A 25 0.80 7.33 -14.75
N GLY A 26 0.30 8.39 -14.11
CA GLY A 26 0.85 9.73 -14.18
C GLY A 26 2.25 9.79 -13.59
N THR A 27 2.45 9.30 -12.37
CA THR A 27 3.75 9.21 -11.70
C THR A 27 4.72 8.35 -12.48
N GLY A 28 4.28 7.19 -12.98
CA GLY A 28 5.11 6.31 -13.80
C GLY A 28 5.61 6.98 -15.08
N ALA A 29 4.73 7.68 -15.80
CA ALA A 29 5.10 8.42 -16.99
C ALA A 29 5.98 9.64 -16.66
N SER A 30 5.58 10.47 -15.69
CA SER A 30 6.29 11.71 -15.37
C SER A 30 7.72 11.43 -14.89
N HIS A 31 7.93 10.48 -13.97
CA HIS A 31 9.28 10.16 -13.50
C HIS A 31 10.15 9.55 -14.59
N MET A 32 9.59 8.79 -15.53
CA MET A 32 10.37 8.24 -16.65
C MET A 32 10.83 9.33 -17.63
N LEU A 33 10.00 10.35 -17.84
CA LEU A 33 10.23 11.47 -18.75
C LEU A 33 10.97 12.66 -18.13
N ASP A 34 11.00 12.75 -16.79
CA ASP A 34 11.71 13.79 -16.06
C ASP A 34 13.23 13.56 -16.13
N ASP A 35 14.03 14.62 -16.11
CA ASP A 35 15.50 14.56 -15.99
C ASP A 35 15.99 15.02 -14.60
N GLY A 36 15.04 15.22 -13.68
CA GLY A 36 15.29 15.66 -12.31
C GLY A 36 16.15 14.70 -11.47
N ALA A 37 16.68 15.27 -10.39
CA ALA A 37 17.45 14.52 -9.40
C ALA A 37 16.55 13.52 -8.65
N VAL A 38 17.06 12.31 -8.43
CA VAL A 38 16.40 11.31 -7.57
C VAL A 38 16.93 11.47 -6.15
N CYS A 39 16.03 11.60 -5.19
CA CYS A 39 16.39 11.75 -3.78
C CYS A 39 15.81 10.61 -2.94
N VAL A 40 16.62 10.06 -2.04
CA VAL A 40 16.22 9.03 -1.09
C VAL A 40 16.54 9.46 0.34
N GLU A 41 15.63 9.20 1.26
CA GLU A 41 15.85 9.42 2.69
C GLU A 41 16.36 8.14 3.35
N THR A 42 17.37 8.28 4.20
CA THR A 42 18.01 7.16 4.89
C THR A 42 18.15 7.47 6.37
N GLY A 43 17.89 6.46 7.20
CA GLY A 43 18.14 6.50 8.64
C GLY A 43 19.55 6.03 9.03
N PHE A 44 20.46 5.82 8.07
CA PHE A 44 21.79 5.27 8.37
C PHE A 44 22.57 6.13 9.37
N TRP A 45 22.47 7.45 9.23
CA TRP A 45 23.08 8.41 10.16
C TRP A 45 22.13 8.77 11.31
N ALA A 46 21.13 7.94 11.61
CA ALA A 46 20.23 8.20 12.72
C ALA A 46 21.03 8.27 14.03
N ASN A 47 20.85 9.36 14.75
CA ASN A 47 21.58 9.71 15.97
C ASN A 47 23.07 10.06 15.73
N ALA A 48 23.48 10.32 14.49
CA ALA A 48 24.80 10.87 14.21
C ALA A 48 24.90 12.24 14.89
N ARG A 49 25.98 12.43 15.67
CA ARG A 49 26.27 13.72 16.28
C ARG A 49 26.53 14.73 15.18
N LEU A 50 25.81 15.85 15.24
CA LEU A 50 26.03 16.93 14.29
C LEU A 50 27.42 17.55 14.50
N ALA A 51 27.95 18.18 13.46
CA ALA A 51 29.27 18.78 13.50
C ALA A 51 29.40 19.77 14.67
N PRO A 52 30.57 19.82 15.35
CA PRO A 52 30.82 20.80 16.39
C PRO A 52 30.72 22.22 15.82
N GLY A 53 30.05 23.13 16.53
CA GLY A 53 29.89 24.54 16.12
C GLY A 53 28.46 24.97 15.78
N LEU A 54 27.48 24.08 15.89
CA LEU A 54 26.07 24.47 15.87
C LEU A 54 25.73 25.26 17.15
N PRO A 55 24.96 26.37 17.05
CA PRO A 55 24.54 27.15 18.20
C PRO A 55 23.46 26.38 18.98
N VAL A 56 23.90 25.46 19.83
CA VAL A 56 23.04 24.70 20.75
C VAL A 56 23.28 25.17 22.19
N ALA A 57 22.21 25.26 22.98
CA ALA A 57 22.30 25.70 24.36
C ALA A 57 23.12 24.71 25.21
N LYS A 58 23.73 25.21 26.30
CA LYS A 58 24.53 24.38 27.21
C LYS A 58 23.67 23.26 27.79
N GLY A 59 24.10 22.01 27.59
CA GLY A 59 23.38 20.80 28.02
C GLY A 59 22.40 20.23 26.99
N VAL A 60 22.34 20.79 25.78
CA VAL A 60 21.53 20.25 24.68
C VAL A 60 22.42 19.44 23.74
N ASP A 61 22.11 18.15 23.60
CA ASP A 61 22.67 17.30 22.55
C ASP A 61 21.81 17.42 21.28
N ALA A 62 22.45 17.71 20.15
CA ALA A 62 21.79 17.74 18.85
C ALA A 62 22.31 16.61 17.97
N SER A 63 21.37 15.84 17.41
CA SER A 63 21.66 14.74 16.50
C SER A 63 20.76 14.83 15.26
N GLY A 64 21.26 14.36 14.13
CA GLY A 64 20.48 14.20 12.91
C GLY A 64 19.80 12.82 12.90
N SER A 65 18.54 12.76 12.46
CA SER A 65 17.79 11.50 12.38
C SER A 65 17.56 11.03 10.94
N LEU A 66 17.56 11.94 9.97
CA LEU A 66 17.27 11.67 8.56
C LEU A 66 18.35 12.30 7.68
N THR A 67 18.94 11.50 6.80
CA THR A 67 19.86 11.97 5.76
C THR A 67 19.24 11.77 4.40
N ARG A 68 19.13 12.84 3.63
CA ARG A 68 18.64 12.79 2.25
C ARG A 68 19.83 12.75 1.30
N LEU A 69 19.89 11.71 0.47
CA LEU A 69 20.87 11.56 -0.60
C LEU A 69 20.18 11.90 -1.91
N CYS A 70 20.71 12.85 -2.67
CA CYS A 70 20.19 13.22 -3.98
C CYS A 70 21.25 12.98 -5.04
N GLN A 71 20.85 12.42 -6.17
CA GLN A 71 21.70 12.19 -7.33
C GLN A 71 21.18 13.01 -8.50
N ASP A 72 21.98 13.97 -8.97
CA ASP A 72 21.60 14.91 -10.04
C ASP A 72 21.53 14.27 -11.43
N SER A 73 22.27 13.17 -11.65
CA SER A 73 22.25 12.39 -12.90
C SER A 73 21.97 10.91 -12.60
N PRO A 74 20.71 10.57 -12.25
CA PRO A 74 20.37 9.22 -11.86
C PRO A 74 20.48 8.25 -13.05
N SER A 75 21.02 7.06 -12.81
CA SER A 75 20.97 5.99 -13.81
C SER A 75 19.53 5.49 -14.00
N ALA A 76 19.25 4.82 -15.13
CA ALA A 76 17.93 4.23 -15.38
C ALA A 76 17.48 3.27 -14.28
N GLY A 77 18.41 2.53 -13.66
CA GLY A 77 18.13 1.65 -12.52
C GLY A 77 17.73 2.42 -11.26
N GLN A 78 18.40 3.53 -10.95
CA GLN A 78 18.06 4.39 -9.81
C GLN A 78 16.67 5.02 -9.97
N ARG A 79 16.33 5.44 -11.19
CA ARG A 79 15.00 5.95 -11.50
C ARG A 79 13.91 4.88 -11.39
N ALA A 80 14.19 3.66 -11.83
CA ALA A 80 13.26 2.54 -11.65
C ALA A 80 13.08 2.16 -10.17
N ALA A 81 14.14 2.23 -9.36
CA ALA A 81 14.07 1.95 -7.93
C ALA A 81 13.34 3.06 -7.15
N ASP A 82 13.50 4.31 -7.55
CA ASP A 82 12.71 5.44 -7.02
C ASP A 82 11.20 5.22 -7.23
N LEU A 83 10.82 4.89 -8.47
CA LEU A 83 9.44 4.49 -8.80
C LEU A 83 8.95 3.27 -8.00
N GLY A 84 9.85 2.32 -7.71
CA GLY A 84 9.56 1.17 -6.85
C GLY A 84 9.22 1.55 -5.40
N GLY A 85 9.57 2.76 -4.95
CA GLY A 85 9.19 3.29 -3.64
C GLY A 85 7.73 3.77 -3.56
N GLU A 86 7.15 4.25 -4.66
CA GLU A 86 5.85 4.92 -4.65
C GLU A 86 4.75 4.13 -5.38
N LEU A 87 5.07 3.59 -6.55
CA LEU A 87 4.10 2.92 -7.43
C LEU A 87 3.40 1.71 -6.81
N PRO A 88 4.09 0.83 -6.03
CA PRO A 88 3.43 -0.35 -5.47
C PRO A 88 2.23 -0.01 -4.58
N TRP A 89 2.32 1.08 -3.80
CA TRP A 89 1.24 1.51 -2.92
C TRP A 89 0.06 2.10 -3.70
N LEU A 90 0.32 2.89 -4.75
CA LEU A 90 -0.73 3.43 -5.62
C LEU A 90 -1.49 2.31 -6.34
N LEU A 91 -0.76 1.33 -6.88
CA LEU A 91 -1.35 0.17 -7.54
C LEU A 91 -2.17 -0.67 -6.57
N PHE A 92 -1.61 -0.98 -5.40
CA PHE A 92 -2.30 -1.72 -4.35
C PHE A 92 -3.59 -1.01 -3.92
N ALA A 93 -3.53 0.30 -3.67
CA ALA A 93 -4.69 1.10 -3.30
C ALA A 93 -5.76 1.08 -4.39
N ALA A 94 -5.39 1.26 -5.66
CA ALA A 94 -6.32 1.23 -6.78
C ALA A 94 -7.06 -0.12 -6.87
N ILE A 95 -6.32 -1.23 -6.76
CA ILE A 95 -6.91 -2.59 -6.82
C ILE A 95 -7.83 -2.83 -5.62
N ALA A 96 -7.37 -2.53 -4.40
CA ALA A 96 -8.15 -2.76 -3.18
C ALA A 96 -9.44 -1.94 -3.16
N LEU A 97 -9.38 -0.66 -3.52
CA LEU A 97 -10.55 0.22 -3.59
C LEU A 97 -11.52 -0.20 -4.69
N LEU A 98 -11.01 -0.67 -5.84
CA LEU A 98 -11.85 -1.15 -6.93
C LEU A 98 -12.61 -2.43 -6.54
N LEU A 99 -11.93 -3.38 -5.87
CA LEU A 99 -12.56 -4.60 -5.36
C LEU A 99 -13.58 -4.28 -4.26
N PHE A 100 -13.28 -3.34 -3.37
CA PHE A 100 -14.21 -2.90 -2.34
C PHE A 100 -15.44 -2.21 -2.93
N SER A 101 -15.27 -1.34 -3.93
CA SER A 101 -16.40 -0.74 -4.66
C SER A 101 -17.27 -1.80 -5.34
N ARG A 102 -16.65 -2.82 -5.96
CA ARG A 102 -17.37 -3.96 -6.55
C ARG A 102 -18.16 -4.73 -5.50
N LEU A 103 -17.57 -5.01 -4.34
CA LEU A 103 -18.25 -5.66 -3.22
C LEU A 103 -19.49 -4.87 -2.79
N LEU A 104 -19.35 -3.57 -2.56
CA LEU A 104 -20.48 -2.72 -2.15
C LEU A 104 -21.60 -2.68 -3.20
N LYS A 105 -21.24 -2.65 -4.49
CA LYS A 105 -22.23 -2.72 -5.59
C LYS A 105 -22.97 -4.05 -5.61
N SER A 106 -22.29 -5.17 -5.37
CA SER A 106 -22.93 -6.49 -5.28
C SER A 106 -23.87 -6.58 -4.08
N VAL A 107 -23.45 -6.07 -2.92
CA VAL A 107 -24.29 -6.01 -1.70
C VAL A 107 -25.58 -5.21 -1.95
N LEU A 108 -25.50 -4.13 -2.73
CA LEU A 108 -26.68 -3.32 -3.09
C LEU A 108 -27.63 -4.04 -4.05
N LYS A 109 -27.11 -4.87 -4.96
CA LYS A 109 -27.90 -5.55 -5.99
C LYS A 109 -28.52 -6.85 -5.50
N GLU A 110 -27.75 -7.64 -4.77
CA GLU A 110 -28.09 -9.03 -4.43
C GLU A 110 -28.37 -9.20 -2.92
N GLY A 111 -27.97 -8.22 -2.11
CA GLY A 111 -28.00 -8.31 -0.65
C GLY A 111 -26.67 -8.79 -0.05
N PRO A 112 -26.49 -8.67 1.28
CA PRO A 112 -25.22 -8.96 1.93
C PRO A 112 -24.92 -10.45 2.09
N PHE A 113 -25.93 -11.31 2.23
CA PHE A 113 -25.76 -12.75 2.47
C PHE A 113 -26.01 -13.54 1.20
N THR A 114 -25.16 -13.34 0.19
CA THR A 114 -25.17 -14.12 -1.05
C THR A 114 -23.79 -14.70 -1.31
N GLU A 115 -23.74 -15.85 -2.00
CA GLU A 115 -22.47 -16.48 -2.33
C GLU A 115 -21.51 -15.59 -3.16
N PRO A 116 -22.00 -14.79 -4.13
CA PRO A 116 -21.15 -13.83 -4.84
C PRO A 116 -20.50 -12.79 -3.93
N VAL A 117 -21.24 -12.23 -2.97
CA VAL A 117 -20.71 -11.24 -2.00
C VAL A 117 -19.68 -11.88 -1.07
N ALA A 118 -19.97 -13.08 -0.55
CA ALA A 118 -19.04 -13.82 0.29
C ALA A 118 -17.71 -14.10 -0.44
N ARG A 119 -17.78 -14.53 -1.70
CA ARG A 119 -16.59 -14.75 -2.55
C ARG A 119 -15.81 -13.46 -2.78
N GLN A 120 -16.49 -12.36 -3.11
CA GLN A 120 -15.84 -11.06 -3.34
C GLN A 120 -15.14 -10.54 -2.08
N LEU A 121 -15.76 -10.71 -0.90
CA LEU A 121 -15.16 -10.34 0.38
C LEU A 121 -13.90 -11.18 0.66
N THR A 122 -13.94 -12.50 0.39
CA THR A 122 -12.77 -13.35 0.52
C THR A 122 -11.63 -12.94 -0.42
N VAL A 123 -11.94 -12.63 -1.69
CA VAL A 123 -10.94 -12.15 -2.66
C VAL A 123 -10.33 -10.84 -2.22
N LEU A 124 -11.15 -9.87 -1.80
CA LEU A 124 -10.66 -8.60 -1.25
C LEU A 124 -9.75 -8.83 -0.03
N GLY A 125 -10.16 -9.70 0.90
CA GLY A 125 -9.37 -10.06 2.07
C GLY A 125 -8.00 -10.61 1.70
N TRP A 126 -7.93 -11.53 0.71
CA TRP A 126 -6.66 -12.07 0.22
C TRP A 126 -5.79 -11.03 -0.46
N VAL A 127 -6.38 -10.16 -1.28
CA VAL A 127 -5.65 -9.07 -1.93
C VAL A 127 -5.05 -8.14 -0.88
N VAL A 128 -5.76 -7.81 0.20
CA VAL A 128 -5.21 -6.98 1.27
C VAL A 128 -4.14 -7.71 2.08
N ALA A 129 -4.41 -8.97 2.47
CA ALA A 129 -3.52 -9.75 3.32
C ALA A 129 -2.17 -10.06 2.66
N VAL A 130 -2.17 -10.35 1.36
CA VAL A 130 -0.96 -10.67 0.58
C VAL A 130 -0.40 -9.44 -0.12
N GLY A 131 -1.25 -8.56 -0.61
CA GLY A 131 -0.83 -7.36 -1.33
C GLY A 131 -0.07 -6.37 -0.45
N THR A 132 -0.42 -6.24 0.84
CA THR A 132 0.29 -5.31 1.74
C THR A 132 1.76 -5.74 1.95
N PRO A 133 2.07 -6.98 2.36
CA PRO A 133 3.46 -7.41 2.50
C PRO A 133 4.23 -7.39 1.18
N VAL A 134 3.58 -7.75 0.07
CA VAL A 134 4.22 -7.74 -1.25
C VAL A 134 4.58 -6.31 -1.67
N ALA A 135 3.66 -5.37 -1.57
CA ALA A 135 3.94 -3.96 -1.84
C ALA A 135 5.04 -3.42 -0.92
N GLY A 136 4.96 -3.73 0.37
CA GLY A 136 5.94 -3.33 1.37
C GLY A 136 7.36 -3.86 1.12
N LEU A 137 7.46 -5.11 0.66
CA LEU A 137 8.73 -5.73 0.29
C LEU A 137 9.31 -5.11 -0.98
N VAL A 138 8.49 -4.87 -2.00
CA VAL A 138 8.94 -4.20 -3.24
C VAL A 138 9.46 -2.80 -2.93
N VAL A 139 8.75 -2.05 -2.10
CA VAL A 139 9.14 -0.70 -1.67
C VAL A 139 10.44 -0.71 -0.89
N GLY A 140 10.53 -1.54 0.17
CA GLY A 140 11.72 -1.60 1.01
C GLY A 140 12.95 -2.10 0.25
N TRP A 141 12.79 -3.09 -0.64
CA TRP A 141 13.88 -3.53 -1.51
C TRP A 141 14.33 -2.41 -2.45
N SER A 142 13.40 -1.76 -3.13
CA SER A 142 13.73 -0.70 -4.10
C SER A 142 14.48 0.45 -3.42
N GLN A 143 14.02 0.88 -2.24
CA GLN A 143 14.66 1.91 -1.43
C GLN A 143 16.04 1.45 -0.94
N SER A 144 16.17 0.24 -0.39
CA SER A 144 17.46 -0.28 0.08
C SER A 144 18.49 -0.41 -1.04
N TRP A 145 18.06 -0.85 -2.23
CA TRP A 145 18.92 -0.89 -3.41
C TRP A 145 19.33 0.51 -3.87
N LEU A 146 18.40 1.47 -3.87
CA LEU A 146 18.67 2.85 -4.22
C LEU A 146 19.71 3.48 -3.28
N VAL A 147 19.55 3.30 -1.97
CA VAL A 147 20.51 3.74 -0.95
C VAL A 147 21.86 3.07 -1.15
N GLY A 148 21.90 1.74 -1.34
CA GLY A 148 23.14 1.01 -1.60
C GLY A 148 23.88 1.47 -2.86
N SER A 149 23.14 1.92 -3.88
CA SER A 149 23.72 2.46 -5.12
C SER A 149 24.36 3.84 -4.93
N MET A 150 23.84 4.66 -4.01
CA MET A 150 24.33 6.02 -3.75
C MET A 150 25.37 6.07 -2.61
N ALA A 151 25.25 5.16 -1.64
CA ALA A 151 26.13 5.06 -0.48
C ALA A 151 26.50 3.58 -0.21
N PRO A 152 27.51 3.04 -0.90
CA PRO A 152 27.87 1.61 -0.83
C PRO A 152 28.25 1.11 0.57
N VAL A 153 28.64 2.04 1.46
CA VAL A 153 29.01 1.76 2.86
C VAL A 153 27.81 1.32 3.70
N VAL A 154 26.58 1.64 3.29
CA VAL A 154 25.37 1.45 4.09
C VAL A 154 24.85 0.00 4.08
N GLY A 155 25.30 -0.83 3.13
CA GLY A 155 24.76 -2.17 2.93
C GLY A 155 23.34 -2.15 2.39
N SER A 156 23.04 -3.06 1.45
CA SER A 156 21.70 -3.23 0.88
C SER A 156 21.11 -4.54 1.40
N GLY A 157 19.93 -4.49 2.03
CA GLY A 157 19.25 -5.64 2.61
C GLY A 157 17.74 -5.61 2.37
N PRO A 158 17.05 -6.77 2.46
CA PRO A 158 15.61 -6.81 2.32
C PRO A 158 14.96 -6.08 3.51
N GLU A 159 14.41 -4.90 3.25
CA GLU A 159 13.62 -4.16 4.22
C GLU A 159 12.13 -4.34 3.94
N PHE A 160 11.33 -4.42 5.01
CA PHE A 160 9.88 -4.38 4.93
C PHE A 160 9.40 -3.00 5.32
N SER A 161 8.68 -2.35 4.39
CA SER A 161 8.04 -1.05 4.65
C SER A 161 6.53 -1.19 4.69
N GLY A 162 5.86 -0.37 5.50
CA GLY A 162 4.41 -0.21 5.48
C GLY A 162 3.63 -0.88 6.61
N PRO A 163 2.29 -0.69 6.61
CA PRO A 163 1.43 -1.02 7.74
C PRO A 163 1.08 -2.51 7.79
N MET A 164 1.92 -3.32 8.43
CA MET A 164 1.70 -4.77 8.61
C MET A 164 0.38 -5.10 9.32
N VAL A 165 -0.22 -4.14 10.03
CA VAL A 165 -1.55 -4.26 10.63
C VAL A 165 -2.64 -4.56 9.58
N LEU A 166 -2.48 -4.12 8.33
CA LEU A 166 -3.44 -4.43 7.25
C LEU A 166 -3.51 -5.92 6.93
N VAL A 167 -2.45 -6.70 7.23
CA VAL A 167 -2.49 -8.15 7.07
C VAL A 167 -3.60 -8.76 7.93
N LEU A 168 -3.73 -8.30 9.18
CA LEU A 168 -4.78 -8.75 10.09
C LEU A 168 -6.17 -8.34 9.60
N ALA A 169 -6.30 -7.14 9.04
CA ALA A 169 -7.55 -6.68 8.43
C ALA A 169 -7.95 -7.54 7.22
N GLY A 170 -6.99 -7.86 6.35
CA GLY A 170 -7.20 -8.74 5.20
C GLY A 170 -7.59 -10.16 5.62
N LEU A 171 -6.88 -10.74 6.59
CA LEU A 171 -7.19 -12.07 7.14
C LEU A 171 -8.59 -12.10 7.78
N THR A 172 -8.97 -11.06 8.53
CA THR A 172 -10.32 -10.90 9.06
C THR A 172 -11.36 -10.92 7.92
N GLY A 173 -11.11 -10.19 6.83
CA GLY A 173 -11.96 -10.22 5.64
C GLY A 173 -12.09 -11.61 5.01
N VAL A 174 -10.98 -12.36 4.91
CA VAL A 174 -10.99 -13.76 4.42
C VAL A 174 -11.87 -14.64 5.30
N ILE A 175 -11.69 -14.56 6.62
CA ILE A 175 -12.45 -15.36 7.60
C ILE A 175 -13.94 -15.02 7.50
N LEU A 176 -14.30 -13.74 7.53
CA LEU A 176 -15.69 -13.30 7.42
C LEU A 176 -16.33 -13.74 6.10
N GLY A 177 -15.63 -13.63 4.97
CA GLY A 177 -16.15 -14.11 3.68
C GLY A 177 -16.39 -15.62 3.67
N LYS A 178 -15.51 -16.41 4.29
CA LYS A 178 -15.72 -17.87 4.43
C LYS A 178 -16.91 -18.21 5.34
N ILE A 179 -17.04 -17.53 6.48
CA ILE A 179 -18.18 -17.73 7.40
C ILE A 179 -19.49 -17.38 6.70
N MET A 180 -19.53 -16.26 5.98
CA MET A 180 -20.72 -15.84 5.22
C MET A 180 -21.10 -16.88 4.16
N ARG A 181 -20.11 -17.44 3.45
CA ARG A 181 -20.36 -18.48 2.45
C ARG A 181 -21.00 -19.73 3.06
N GLU A 182 -20.48 -20.18 4.20
CA GLU A 182 -21.04 -21.34 4.91
C GLU A 182 -22.46 -21.05 5.40
N GLY A 183 -22.71 -19.84 5.91
CA GLY A 183 -24.05 -19.42 6.34
C GLY A 183 -25.07 -19.38 5.19
N VAL A 184 -24.66 -19.00 3.99
CA VAL A 184 -25.51 -19.06 2.79
C VAL A 184 -25.85 -20.51 2.44
N ARG A 185 -24.85 -21.39 2.41
CA ARG A 185 -25.05 -22.81 2.10
C ARG A 185 -25.99 -23.51 3.09
N MET A 186 -25.81 -23.26 4.39
CA MET A 186 -26.69 -23.80 5.43
C MET A 186 -28.14 -23.34 5.27
N ARG A 187 -28.34 -22.09 4.82
CA ARG A 187 -29.68 -21.55 4.59
C ARG A 187 -30.36 -22.21 3.41
N GLU A 188 -29.62 -22.46 2.33
CA GLU A 188 -30.12 -23.19 1.15
C GLU A 188 -30.52 -24.63 1.51
N ASP A 189 -29.73 -25.32 2.36
CA ASP A 189 -30.06 -26.69 2.81
C ASP A 189 -31.37 -26.73 3.63
N LEU A 190 -31.62 -25.70 4.46
CA LEU A 190 -32.84 -25.57 5.26
C LEU A 190 -34.07 -25.20 4.41
N GLU A 191 -33.90 -24.37 3.40
CA GLU A 191 -34.97 -24.01 2.47
C GLU A 191 -35.31 -25.18 1.51
N GLY A 192 -34.38 -26.09 1.26
CA GLY A 192 -34.58 -27.29 0.42
C GLY A 192 -35.17 -28.51 1.13
N THR A 193 -35.34 -28.49 2.46
CA THR A 193 -35.92 -29.60 3.23
C THR A 193 -37.41 -29.44 3.54
N VAL A 194 -38.02 -28.32 3.15
CA VAL A 194 -39.47 -28.03 3.28
C VAL A 194 -40.17 -28.28 1.95
#